data_AF-A0A9Q6EU89-F1
#
_entry.id   AF-A0A9Q6EU89-F1
#
_cell.length_a   1.000
_cell.length_b   1.000
_cell.length_c   1.000
_cell.angle_alpha   90.00
_cell.angle_beta   90.00
_cell.angle_gamma   90.00
#
_symmetry.space_group_name_H-M   'P 1'
#
loop_
_entity.id
_entity.type
_entity.pdbx_description
1 polymer ?
#
loop_
_entity_poly.entity_id
_entity_poly.type
_entity_poly.pdbx_seq_one_letter_code
_entity_poly.pdbx_strand_id
1 'polypeptide(L)'
;GKKKKVTVKKRKKTSEKKPRSSRREGDYIAGEDGNVFVLRTTYSSEMAAQRAAAAKWQQLQRGAAEFSLTLAYGRADLYPEMHGTVTGFKDAIDKQDWIIA
;
A
#
# COMPACT_ATOMS: atom_id res chain seq x y z
N GLY A 1 56.56 1.66 -30.31
CA GLY A 1 55.77 1.21 -29.14
C GLY A 1 54.38 1.81 -29.19
N LYS A 2 53.32 0.98 -29.07
CA LYS A 2 51.91 1.39 -29.18
C LYS A 2 51.47 2.26 -27.99
N LYS A 3 50.80 3.39 -28.24
CA LYS A 3 50.22 4.27 -27.21
C LYS A 3 49.06 3.56 -26.50
N LYS A 4 49.11 3.47 -25.16
CA LYS A 4 48.03 2.90 -24.33
C LYS A 4 46.86 3.89 -24.24
N LYS A 5 45.65 3.42 -24.55
CA LYS A 5 44.39 4.16 -24.41
C LYS A 5 44.00 4.20 -22.94
N VAL A 6 43.95 5.38 -22.33
CA VAL A 6 43.49 5.54 -20.94
C VAL A 6 41.98 5.76 -20.97
N THR A 7 41.23 4.73 -20.57
CA THR A 7 39.77 4.80 -20.45
C THR A 7 39.41 5.42 -19.11
N VAL A 8 38.93 6.67 -19.13
CA VAL A 8 38.42 7.35 -17.93
C VAL A 8 37.06 6.75 -17.55
N LYS A 9 37.02 6.00 -16.43
CA LYS A 9 35.77 5.47 -15.87
C LYS A 9 34.91 6.63 -15.35
N LYS A 10 33.72 6.80 -15.93
CA LYS A 10 32.70 7.77 -15.51
C LYS A 10 32.23 7.45 -14.09
N ARG A 11 32.44 8.37 -13.14
CA ARG A 11 31.94 8.28 -11.76
C ARG A 11 30.41 8.14 -11.74
N LYS A 12 29.92 7.16 -10.99
CA LYS A 12 28.50 6.90 -10.72
C LYS A 12 27.90 8.14 -10.03
N LYS A 13 26.88 8.77 -10.61
CA LYS A 13 26.15 9.89 -9.97
C LYS A 13 25.55 9.39 -8.66
N THR A 14 25.95 10.00 -7.56
CA THR A 14 25.33 9.89 -6.25
C THR A 14 23.85 10.23 -6.38
N SER A 15 22.96 9.39 -5.85
CA SER A 15 21.53 9.71 -5.82
C SER A 15 21.33 11.00 -5.05
N GLU A 16 20.76 12.00 -5.73
CA GLU A 16 20.36 13.26 -5.12
C GLU A 16 19.31 12.93 -4.06
N LYS A 17 19.70 13.07 -2.78
CA LYS A 17 18.73 13.13 -1.69
C LYS A 17 17.92 14.41 -1.91
N LYS A 18 16.69 14.26 -2.40
CA LYS A 18 15.73 15.36 -2.53
C LYS A 18 15.70 16.16 -1.22
N PRO A 19 15.77 17.50 -1.28
CA PRO A 19 15.78 18.32 -0.08
C PRO A 19 14.48 18.09 0.69
N ARG A 20 14.58 18.04 2.03
CA ARG A 20 13.40 18.14 2.90
C ARG A 20 12.74 19.47 2.60
N SER A 21 11.55 19.43 1.99
CA SER A 21 10.73 20.61 1.73
C SER A 21 10.58 21.42 3.01
N SER A 22 11.07 22.66 3.00
CA SER A 22 10.97 23.63 4.08
C SER A 22 9.74 24.54 3.92
N ARG A 23 8.67 24.05 3.28
CA ARG A 23 7.45 24.83 3.07
C ARG A 23 6.28 24.13 3.73
N ARG A 24 5.62 24.84 4.66
CA ARG A 24 4.22 24.57 5.00
C ARG A 24 3.44 24.74 3.71
N GLU A 25 2.48 23.86 3.47
CA GLU A 25 1.56 23.83 2.31
C GLU A 25 2.03 22.99 1.12
N GLY A 26 1.15 22.04 0.81
CA GLY A 26 1.27 21.05 -0.24
C GLY A 26 0.38 19.88 0.15
N ASP A 27 -0.93 20.04 -0.01
CA ASP A 27 -1.88 18.94 0.13
C ASP A 27 -1.45 17.83 -0.83
N TYR A 28 -1.13 16.66 -0.28
CA TYR A 28 -0.64 15.53 -1.05
C TYR A 28 -1.74 14.48 -1.16
N ILE A 29 -2.25 14.30 -2.37
CA ILE A 29 -3.25 13.29 -2.70
C ILE A 29 -2.52 12.08 -3.27
N ALA A 30 -2.76 10.90 -2.69
CA ALA A 30 -2.35 9.63 -3.25
C ALA A 30 -3.60 8.88 -3.73
N GLY A 31 -4.03 9.10 -4.99
CA GLY A 31 -5.22 8.46 -5.58
C GLY A 31 -5.98 9.34 -6.57
N GLU A 32 -7.18 8.90 -6.99
CA GLU A 32 -8.14 9.68 -7.79
C GLU A 32 -8.94 10.67 -6.91
N ASP A 33 -9.30 11.83 -7.47
CA ASP A 33 -9.99 12.96 -6.84
C ASP A 33 -11.45 12.69 -6.39
N GLY A 34 -11.93 11.45 -6.42
CA GLY A 34 -13.31 11.10 -6.10
C GLY A 34 -13.61 11.08 -4.60
N ASN A 35 -12.89 10.25 -3.83
CA ASN A 35 -13.10 10.08 -2.38
C ASN A 35 -11.75 10.20 -1.63
N VAL A 36 -11.43 11.42 -1.21
CA VAL A 36 -10.14 11.75 -0.61
C VAL A 36 -10.22 11.65 0.91
N PHE A 37 -9.44 10.73 1.50
CA PHE A 37 -9.27 10.66 2.94
C PHE A 37 -8.05 11.47 3.40
N VAL A 38 -8.28 12.58 4.09
CA VAL A 38 -7.21 13.46 4.59
C VAL A 38 -6.70 12.98 5.95
N LEU A 39 -5.40 12.70 6.04
CA LEU A 39 -4.73 12.40 7.31
C LEU A 39 -4.66 13.68 8.18
N ARG A 40 -5.30 13.67 9.35
CA ARG A 40 -5.24 14.78 10.33
C ARG A 40 -3.90 14.90 11.05
N THR A 41 -3.06 13.86 11.02
CA THR A 41 -1.74 13.86 11.65
C THR A 41 -0.69 14.48 10.74
N THR A 42 0.08 15.41 11.29
CA THR A 42 1.27 15.94 10.64
C THR A 42 2.44 14.98 10.82
N TYR A 43 3.10 14.61 9.72
CA TYR A 43 4.26 13.70 9.74
C TYR A 43 5.57 14.46 9.55
N SER A 44 6.64 13.96 10.17
CA SER A 44 7.97 14.57 10.12
C SER A 44 8.70 14.44 8.77
N SER A 45 8.17 13.62 7.85
CA SER A 45 8.72 13.42 6.51
C SER A 45 7.64 13.05 5.50
N GLU A 46 7.87 13.40 4.23
CA GLU A 46 7.02 13.05 3.09
C GLU A 46 6.85 11.52 2.98
N MET A 47 7.93 10.75 3.10
CA MET A 47 7.85 9.28 3.05
C MET A 47 6.99 8.69 4.17
N ALA A 48 6.98 9.31 5.36
CA ALA A 48 6.13 8.85 6.45
C ALA A 48 4.66 9.17 6.16
N ALA A 49 4.37 10.37 5.64
CA ALA A 49 3.02 10.74 5.22
C ALA A 49 2.49 9.81 4.12
N GLN A 50 3.30 9.52 3.10
CA GLN A 50 2.93 8.64 2.00
C GLN A 50 2.66 7.19 2.48
N ARG A 51 3.52 6.65 3.34
CA ARG A 51 3.29 5.31 3.93
C ARG A 51 2.04 5.28 4.79
N ALA A 52 1.81 6.31 5.59
CA ALA A 52 0.60 6.42 6.41
C ALA A 52 -0.67 6.51 5.53
N ALA A 53 -0.60 7.26 4.43
CA ALA A 53 -1.70 7.37 3.47
C ALA A 53 -1.99 6.03 2.80
N ALA A 54 -0.94 5.33 2.32
CA ALA A 54 -1.08 4.00 1.72
C ALA A 54 -1.64 2.97 2.72
N ALA A 55 -1.15 2.96 3.96
CA ALA A 55 -1.64 2.05 4.99
C ALA A 55 -3.11 2.34 5.35
N LYS A 56 -3.50 3.61 5.46
CA LYS A 56 -4.89 3.99 5.68
C LYS A 56 -5.78 3.65 4.50
N TRP A 57 -5.30 3.81 3.28
CA TRP A 57 -6.00 3.38 2.07
C TRP A 57 -6.22 1.88 2.05
N GLN A 58 -5.21 1.08 2.39
CA GLN A 58 -5.34 -0.37 2.53
C GLN A 58 -6.32 -0.76 3.64
N GLN A 59 -6.30 -0.06 4.78
CA GLN A 59 -7.26 -0.30 5.87
C GLN A 59 -8.70 0.00 5.43
N LEU A 60 -8.92 1.10 4.71
CA LEU A 60 -10.24 1.45 4.17
C LEU A 60 -10.73 0.42 3.16
N GLN A 61 -9.86 -0.06 2.28
CA GLN A 61 -10.21 -1.13 1.34
C GLN A 61 -10.58 -2.44 2.05
N ARG A 62 -9.89 -2.79 3.15
CA ARG A 62 -10.24 -3.98 3.95
C ARG A 62 -11.61 -3.85 4.61
N GLY A 63 -11.96 -2.66 5.09
CA GLY A 63 -13.27 -2.38 5.70
C GLY A 63 -14.39 -2.08 4.70
N ALA A 64 -14.11 -2.10 3.39
CA ALA A 64 -15.13 -1.80 2.38
C ALA A 64 -16.20 -2.89 2.27
N ALA A 65 -15.91 -4.11 2.71
CA ALA A 65 -16.85 -5.21 2.75
C ALA A 65 -16.56 -6.14 3.94
N GLU A 66 -17.54 -6.33 4.82
CA GLU A 66 -17.52 -7.35 5.87
C GLU A 66 -18.57 -8.42 5.57
N PHE A 67 -18.22 -9.69 5.81
CA PHE A 67 -19.11 -10.83 5.62
C PHE A 67 -19.04 -11.75 6.84
N SER A 68 -20.19 -12.06 7.44
CA SER A 68 -20.30 -12.96 8.59
C SER A 68 -21.07 -14.22 8.18
N LEU A 69 -20.46 -15.39 8.39
CA LEU A 69 -21.06 -16.69 8.10
C LEU A 69 -20.90 -17.62 9.30
N THR A 70 -22.03 -18.13 9.81
CA THR A 70 -22.02 -19.19 10.82
C THR A 70 -22.01 -20.54 10.11
N LEU A 71 -20.93 -21.30 10.28
CA LEU A 71 -20.83 -22.64 9.71
C LEU A 71 -21.66 -23.64 10.54
N ALA A 72 -22.38 -24.54 9.87
CA ALA A 72 -23.16 -25.59 10.53
C ALA A 72 -22.26 -26.61 11.26
N TYR A 73 -21.04 -26.81 10.77
CA TYR A 73 -20.02 -27.68 11.36
C TYR A 73 -18.75 -26.88 11.61
N GLY A 74 -18.16 -27.07 12.79
CA GLY A 74 -16.87 -26.49 13.12
C GLY A 74 -15.78 -27.07 12.23
N ARG A 75 -14.97 -26.20 11.61
CA ARG A 75 -13.77 -26.59 10.86
C ARG A 75 -12.54 -26.18 11.65
N ALA A 76 -11.79 -27.15 12.13
CA ALA A 76 -10.54 -26.90 12.89
C ALA A 76 -9.40 -26.35 12.01
N ASP A 77 -9.56 -26.41 10.68
CA ASP A 77 -8.57 -25.93 9.72
C ASP A 77 -8.64 -24.40 9.50
N LEU A 78 -9.66 -23.73 10.06
CA LEU A 78 -9.84 -22.29 9.91
C LEU A 78 -9.06 -21.55 10.99
N TYR A 79 -8.13 -20.70 10.58
CA TYR A 79 -7.32 -19.84 11.45
C TYR A 79 -7.50 -18.37 11.04
N PRO A 80 -7.35 -17.42 12.00
CA PRO A 80 -7.33 -16.00 11.67
C PRO A 80 -6.24 -15.66 10.65
N GLU A 81 -6.48 -14.60 9.89
CA GLU A 81 -5.66 -14.09 8.79
C GLU A 81 -5.50 -15.03 7.58
N MET A 82 -6.25 -16.14 7.53
CA MET A 82 -6.23 -17.04 6.39
C MET A 82 -7.14 -16.54 5.27
N HIS A 83 -6.65 -16.66 4.03
CA HIS A 83 -7.44 -16.40 2.83
C HIS A 83 -8.48 -17.52 2.63
N GLY A 84 -9.73 -17.14 2.48
CA GLY A 84 -10.87 -18.03 2.27
C GLY A 84 -11.69 -17.60 1.06
N THR A 85 -12.24 -18.59 0.35
CA THR A 85 -13.24 -18.36 -0.70
C THR A 85 -14.59 -18.83 -0.22
N VAL A 86 -15.62 -18.08 -0.60
CA VAL A 86 -17.03 -18.47 -0.41
C VAL A 86 -17.61 -18.79 -1.77
N THR A 87 -18.50 -19.78 -1.81
CA THR A 87 -19.12 -20.25 -3.05
C THR A 87 -20.62 -20.38 -2.86
N GLY A 88 -21.39 -19.96 -3.86
CA GLY A 88 -22.85 -20.04 -3.84
C GLY A 88 -23.52 -18.73 -3.44
N PHE A 89 -22.78 -17.63 -3.31
CA PHE A 89 -23.34 -16.29 -3.18
C PHE A 89 -23.30 -15.57 -4.53
N LYS A 90 -23.69 -14.30 -4.53
CA LYS A 90 -23.65 -13.45 -5.73
C LYS A 90 -22.21 -13.34 -6.23
N ASP A 91 -22.01 -13.24 -7.55
CA ASP A 91 -20.69 -13.10 -8.19
C ASP A 91 -19.77 -12.05 -7.53
N ALA A 92 -20.32 -10.95 -7.03
CA ALA A 92 -19.56 -9.89 -6.35
C ALA A 92 -18.95 -10.34 -5.00
N ILE A 93 -19.55 -11.34 -4.36
CA ILE A 93 -19.12 -11.92 -3.07
C ILE A 93 -18.15 -13.08 -3.33
N ASP A 94 -18.51 -13.98 -4.25
CA ASP A 94 -17.71 -15.17 -4.56
C ASP A 94 -16.35 -14.84 -5.21
N LYS A 95 -16.27 -13.74 -5.99
CA LYS A 95 -15.02 -13.29 -6.65
C LYS A 95 -14.05 -12.58 -5.72
N GLN A 96 -14.49 -12.22 -4.52
CA GLN A 96 -13.66 -11.48 -3.58
C GLN A 96 -12.77 -12.46 -2.80
N ASP A 97 -11.51 -12.06 -2.59
CA ASP A 97 -10.59 -12.77 -1.70
C ASP A 97 -10.86 -12.33 -0.25
N TRP A 98 -11.42 -13.23 0.55
CA TRP A 98 -11.81 -12.94 1.93
C TRP A 98 -10.71 -13.33 2.90
N ILE A 99 -10.49 -12.52 3.92
CA ILE A 99 -9.58 -12.84 5.03
C ILE A 99 -10.45 -13.18 6.24
N ILE A 100 -10.18 -14.33 6.86
CA ILE A 100 -10.84 -14.74 8.10
C ILE A 100 -10.32 -13.85 9.24
N ALA A 101 -11.22 -13.15 9.93
CA ALA A 101 -10.89 -12.31 11.07
C ALA A 101 -10.67 -13.12 12.36
#